data_AF-A0A3C0XHF0-F1
#
_entry.id   AF-A0A3C0XHF0-F1
#
_cell.length_a   1.000
_cell.length_b   1.000
_cell.length_c   1.000
_cell.angle_alpha   90.00
_cell.angle_beta   90.00
_cell.angle_gamma   90.00
#
_symmetry.space_group_name_H-M   'P 1'
#
loop_
_entity.id
_entity.type
_entity.pdbx_description
1 polymer ?
#
loop_
_entity_poly.entity_id
_entity_poly.type
_entity_poly.pdbx_seq_one_letter_code
_entity_poly.pdbx_strand_id
1 'polypeptide(L)'
;MTTEGNTVGSLSETQRSLIVGTLLGDGAMRCKVNALIEINHSAEQKAYVDWKYQLLAELVGTPPKPRNGNGGRVAYRFTTLSRSELTPYFRAFYPNGKKVVPDITLTPLALAVWFMDDGSKSHRALYLNTQQFELQDQLRLLEILKTQFGIHATLNPG
;
A
#
# COMPACT_ATOMS: atom_id res chain seq x y z
N MET A 1 8.14 -30.77 4.62
CA MET A 1 7.05 -30.53 5.59
C MET A 1 7.45 -29.34 6.43
N THR A 2 6.99 -28.15 6.05
CA THR A 2 7.19 -26.92 6.82
C THR A 2 5.81 -26.50 7.30
N THR A 3 5.67 -26.51 8.62
CA THR A 3 4.47 -26.19 9.38
C THR A 3 3.90 -24.83 8.99
N GLU A 4 2.74 -24.84 8.33
CA GLU A 4 1.87 -23.66 8.23
C GLU A 4 1.27 -23.41 9.61
N GLY A 5 1.86 -22.44 10.32
CA GLY A 5 1.27 -21.91 11.54
C GLY A 5 0.05 -21.06 11.19
N ASN A 6 -1.12 -21.68 11.15
CA ASN A 6 -2.40 -20.97 11.17
C ASN A 6 -2.65 -20.40 12.57
N THR A 7 -2.04 -19.25 12.87
CA THR A 7 -2.52 -18.37 13.93
C THR A 7 -3.66 -17.54 13.37
N VAL A 8 -4.89 -17.92 13.71
CA VAL A 8 -6.07 -17.06 13.55
C VAL A 8 -5.80 -15.77 14.36
N GLY A 9 -5.34 -14.72 13.69
CA GLY A 9 -4.97 -13.44 14.31
C GLY A 9 -3.60 -12.86 13.92
N SER A 10 -2.83 -13.46 12.99
CA SER A 10 -1.58 -12.87 12.51
C SER A 10 -1.57 -12.74 10.98
N LEU A 11 -1.17 -11.57 10.46
CA LEU A 11 -1.01 -11.34 9.02
C LEU A 11 0.08 -12.25 8.43
N SER A 12 -0.22 -12.87 7.28
CA SER A 12 0.77 -13.62 6.50
C SER A 12 1.79 -12.69 5.83
N GLU A 13 2.97 -13.18 5.47
CA GLU A 13 4.01 -12.38 4.82
C GLU A 13 3.55 -11.71 3.51
N THR A 14 2.68 -12.40 2.76
CA THR A 14 2.04 -11.85 1.57
C THR A 14 1.13 -10.67 1.92
N GLN A 15 0.32 -10.78 2.97
CA GLN A 15 -0.53 -9.70 3.44
C GLN A 15 0.32 -8.52 3.93
N ARG A 16 1.38 -8.76 4.71
CA ARG A 16 2.31 -7.71 5.17
C ARG A 16 2.92 -6.95 3.99
N SER A 17 3.42 -7.69 3.00
CA SER A 17 4.00 -7.13 1.78
C SER A 17 3.00 -6.29 0.99
N LEU A 18 1.78 -6.80 0.82
CA LEU A 18 0.70 -6.09 0.14
C LEU A 18 0.32 -4.80 0.88
N ILE A 19 0.24 -4.86 2.21
CA ILE A 19 -0.08 -3.70 3.06
C ILE A 19 1.01 -2.64 2.92
N VAL A 20 2.29 -3.01 3.05
CA VAL A 20 3.41 -2.05 2.91
C VAL A 20 3.39 -1.40 1.53
N GLY A 21 3.28 -2.18 0.45
CA GLY A 21 3.24 -1.63 -0.91
C GLY A 21 2.05 -0.70 -1.14
N THR A 22 0.88 -1.10 -0.63
CA THR A 22 -0.35 -0.29 -0.68
C THR A 22 -0.19 1.03 0.08
N LEU A 23 0.47 1.01 1.25
CA LEU A 23 0.72 2.20 2.05
C LEU A 23 1.86 3.06 1.51
N LEU A 24 2.69 2.57 0.59
CA LEU A 24 3.60 3.43 -0.18
C LEU A 24 2.89 4.08 -1.38
N GLY A 25 1.85 3.42 -1.89
CA GLY A 25 1.02 3.86 -3.01
C GLY A 25 -0.24 4.64 -2.62
N ASP A 26 -1.35 4.29 -3.29
CA ASP A 26 -2.68 4.90 -3.20
C ASP A 26 -3.45 4.58 -1.90
N GLY A 27 -2.97 3.60 -1.14
CA GLY A 27 -3.64 3.14 0.07
C GLY A 27 -3.63 4.16 1.20
N ALA A 28 -4.71 4.15 1.97
CA ALA A 28 -4.85 4.92 3.19
C ALA A 28 -5.30 4.05 4.37
N MET A 29 -5.15 4.59 5.58
CA MET A 29 -5.65 3.95 6.80
C MET A 29 -6.48 4.92 7.63
N ARG A 30 -7.44 4.36 8.37
CA ARG A 30 -8.15 5.04 9.46
C ARG A 30 -7.97 4.27 10.74
N CYS A 31 -7.86 4.96 11.87
CA CYS A 31 -7.78 4.34 13.19
C CYS A 31 -8.72 5.05 14.17
N LYS A 32 -9.54 4.26 14.86
CA LYS A 32 -10.29 4.72 16.05
C LYS A 32 -9.72 4.03 17.28
N VAL A 33 -10.15 2.80 17.54
CA VAL A 33 -9.53 1.89 18.51
C VAL A 33 -8.45 1.05 17.81
N ASN A 34 -8.83 0.43 16.70
CA ASN A 34 -7.95 -0.34 15.83
C ASN A 34 -7.96 0.24 14.42
N ALA A 35 -6.87 -0.01 13.69
CA ALA A 35 -6.74 0.48 12.32
C ALA A 35 -7.47 -0.39 11.30
N LEU A 36 -7.86 0.22 10.19
CA LEU A 36 -8.33 -0.43 8.97
C LEU A 36 -7.60 0.17 7.77
N ILE A 37 -7.56 -0.58 6.67
CA ILE A 37 -7.01 -0.13 5.38
C ILE A 37 -8.17 0.21 4.44
N GLU A 38 -7.99 1.28 3.67
CA GLU A 38 -8.89 1.71 2.61
C GLU A 38 -8.21 1.55 1.26
N ILE A 39 -8.81 0.72 0.40
CA ILE A 39 -8.40 0.55 -1.00
C ILE A 39 -9.44 1.25 -1.86
N ASN A 40 -9.03 2.23 -2.66
CA ASN A 40 -9.94 3.01 -3.49
C ASN A 40 -9.23 3.40 -4.79
N HIS A 41 -9.52 2.68 -5.87
CA HIS A 41 -8.99 2.96 -7.21
C HIS A 41 -10.12 3.37 -8.16
N SER A 42 -9.78 3.78 -9.38
CA SER A 42 -10.79 4.05 -10.41
C SER A 42 -11.50 2.75 -10.83
N ALA A 43 -12.70 2.85 -11.39
CA ALA A 43 -13.46 1.68 -11.84
C ALA A 43 -12.74 0.89 -12.95
N GLU A 44 -11.89 1.55 -13.75
CA GLU A 44 -11.07 0.92 -14.79
C GLU A 44 -10.03 -0.04 -14.18
N GLN A 45 -9.63 0.17 -12.92
CA GLN A 45 -8.69 -0.67 -12.18
C GLN A 45 -9.39 -1.78 -11.37
N LYS A 46 -10.63 -2.14 -11.71
CA LYS A 46 -11.43 -3.13 -10.98
C LYS A 46 -10.69 -4.44 -10.72
N ALA A 47 -10.06 -5.01 -11.75
CA ALA A 47 -9.34 -6.28 -11.65
C ALA A 47 -8.20 -6.24 -10.62
N TYR A 48 -7.53 -5.09 -10.50
CA TYR A 48 -6.46 -4.90 -9.54
C TYR A 48 -6.98 -4.79 -8.10
N VAL A 49 -8.10 -4.11 -7.90
CA VAL A 49 -8.81 -4.08 -6.60
C VAL A 49 -9.29 -5.48 -6.20
N ASP A 50 -9.83 -6.25 -7.13
CA ASP A 50 -10.27 -7.64 -6.89
C ASP A 50 -9.07 -8.52 -6.49
N TRP A 51 -7.91 -8.34 -7.12
CA TRP A 51 -6.67 -9.04 -6.75
C TRP A 51 -6.21 -8.67 -5.34
N LYS A 52 -6.20 -7.37 -4.97
CA LYS A 52 -5.91 -6.95 -3.58
C LYS A 52 -6.90 -7.58 -2.59
N TYR A 53 -8.18 -7.64 -2.96
CA TYR A 53 -9.22 -8.24 -2.13
C TYR A 53 -9.00 -9.73 -1.90
N GLN A 54 -8.63 -10.50 -2.94
CA GLN A 54 -8.35 -11.94 -2.80
C GLN A 54 -7.29 -12.22 -1.73
N LEU A 55 -6.25 -11.39 -1.65
CA LEU A 55 -5.17 -11.54 -0.67
C LEU A 55 -5.55 -11.07 0.75
N LEU A 56 -6.55 -10.18 0.87
CA LEU A 56 -7.01 -9.61 2.14
C LEU A 56 -8.40 -10.12 2.55
N ALA A 57 -8.96 -11.13 1.88
CA ALA A 57 -10.37 -11.51 2.01
C ALA A 57 -10.76 -11.82 3.46
N GLU A 58 -9.88 -12.48 4.21
CA GLU A 58 -10.07 -12.82 5.63
C GLU A 58 -10.17 -11.60 6.55
N LEU A 59 -9.66 -10.45 6.10
CA LEU A 59 -9.70 -9.19 6.82
C LEU A 59 -10.88 -8.31 6.39
N VAL A 60 -11.69 -8.73 5.42
CA VAL A 60 -12.69 -7.86 4.77
C VAL A 60 -14.10 -8.41 4.98
N GLY A 61 -14.97 -7.59 5.58
CA GLY A 61 -16.37 -7.96 5.83
C GLY A 61 -17.33 -7.67 4.66
N THR A 62 -16.91 -6.88 3.68
CA THR A 62 -17.75 -6.54 2.51
C THR A 62 -16.89 -6.55 1.24
N PRO A 63 -17.26 -7.33 0.21
CA PRO A 63 -16.52 -7.37 -1.05
C PRO A 63 -16.41 -5.99 -1.74
N PRO A 64 -15.46 -5.83 -2.68
CA PRO A 64 -15.28 -4.59 -3.42
C PRO A 64 -16.55 -4.14 -4.15
N LYS A 65 -16.85 -2.84 -4.07
CA LYS A 65 -18.06 -2.25 -4.64
C LYS A 65 -17.78 -0.91 -5.30
N PRO A 66 -18.56 -0.54 -6.34
CA PRO A 66 -18.46 0.78 -6.94
C PRO A 66 -18.94 1.85 -5.96
N ARG A 67 -18.39 3.06 -6.11
CA ARG A 67 -18.84 4.26 -5.44
C ARG A 67 -18.79 5.42 -6.42
N ASN A 68 -19.92 6.10 -6.58
CA ASN A 68 -19.99 7.34 -7.34
C ASN A 68 -19.14 8.41 -6.64
N GLY A 69 -18.17 8.95 -7.37
CA GLY A 69 -17.37 10.09 -6.99
C GLY A 69 -17.89 11.37 -7.63
N ASN A 70 -17.14 12.46 -7.44
CA ASN A 70 -17.47 13.76 -8.03
C ASN A 70 -17.21 13.75 -9.54
N GLY A 71 -18.00 14.52 -10.29
CA GLY A 71 -17.78 14.73 -11.73
C GLY A 71 -17.99 13.47 -12.59
N GLY A 72 -18.88 12.56 -12.19
CA GLY A 72 -19.20 11.34 -12.95
C GLY A 72 -18.16 10.22 -12.86
N ARG A 73 -17.06 10.43 -12.11
CA ARG A 73 -16.05 9.38 -11.90
C ARG A 73 -16.57 8.31 -10.96
N VAL A 74 -16.38 7.05 -11.31
CA VAL A 74 -16.73 5.92 -10.44
C VAL A 74 -15.45 5.33 -9.86
N ALA A 75 -15.40 5.21 -8.53
CA ALA A 75 -14.34 4.48 -7.85
C ALA A 75 -14.78 3.03 -7.60
N TYR A 76 -13.83 2.11 -7.52
CA TYR A 76 -14.05 0.73 -7.07
C TYR A 76 -13.20 0.47 -5.84
N ARG A 77 -13.84 0.06 -4.74
CA ARG A 77 -13.22 0.14 -3.41
C ARG A 77 -13.66 -0.96 -2.45
N PHE A 78 -12.82 -1.24 -1.46
CA PHE A 78 -13.18 -1.97 -0.25
C PHE A 78 -12.38 -1.44 0.96
N THR A 79 -12.80 -1.84 2.15
CA THR A 79 -12.07 -1.57 3.39
C THR A 79 -11.92 -2.86 4.17
N THR A 80 -10.80 -3.03 4.86
CA THR A 80 -10.70 -4.10 5.87
C THR A 80 -11.61 -3.79 7.05
N LEU A 81 -11.89 -4.80 7.86
CA LEU A 81 -12.36 -4.65 9.23
C LEU A 81 -11.28 -3.92 10.05
N SER A 82 -11.70 -3.23 11.11
CA SER A 82 -10.75 -2.69 12.09
C SER A 82 -10.11 -3.84 12.87
N ARG A 83 -8.78 -3.95 12.79
CA ARG A 83 -8.00 -5.05 13.36
C ARG A 83 -6.78 -4.51 14.12
N SER A 84 -6.51 -5.06 15.29
CA SER A 84 -5.37 -4.66 16.13
C SER A 84 -4.03 -4.88 15.44
N GLU A 85 -3.96 -5.90 14.58
CA GLU A 85 -2.84 -6.31 13.77
C GLU A 85 -2.44 -5.25 12.72
N LEU A 86 -3.39 -4.39 12.35
CA LEU A 86 -3.17 -3.27 11.41
C LEU A 86 -2.68 -2.00 12.14
N THR A 87 -2.94 -1.88 13.45
CA THR A 87 -2.61 -0.68 14.24
C THR A 87 -1.11 -0.33 14.23
N PRO A 88 -0.16 -1.30 14.28
CA PRO A 88 1.25 -1.00 14.15
C PRO A 88 1.61 -0.31 12.83
N TYR A 89 1.01 -0.72 11.71
CA TYR A 89 1.22 -0.07 10.40
C TYR A 89 0.69 1.35 10.42
N PHE A 90 -0.49 1.58 11.00
CA PHE A 90 -1.05 2.92 11.14
C PHE A 90 -0.10 3.83 11.95
N ARG A 91 0.40 3.36 13.08
CA ARG A 91 1.31 4.15 13.93
C ARG A 91 2.64 4.45 13.23
N ALA A 92 3.16 3.50 12.45
CA ALA A 92 4.41 3.67 11.72
C ALA A 92 4.27 4.64 10.54
N PHE A 93 3.20 4.50 9.74
CA PHE A 93 2.98 5.34 8.55
C PHE A 93 2.30 6.67 8.87
N TYR A 94 1.58 6.81 9.99
CA TYR A 94 0.84 8.02 10.36
C TYR A 94 1.13 8.49 11.80
N PRO A 95 2.40 8.66 12.22
CA PRO A 95 2.76 8.98 13.61
C PRO A 95 2.12 10.30 14.10
N ASN A 96 1.91 11.26 13.20
CA ASN A 96 1.29 12.56 13.49
C ASN A 96 0.07 12.83 12.60
N GLY A 97 -0.65 11.78 12.18
CA GLY A 97 -1.80 11.89 11.26
C GLY A 97 -1.44 12.23 9.81
N LYS A 98 -0.17 12.53 9.52
CA LYS A 98 0.39 12.67 8.17
C LYS A 98 1.14 11.40 7.77
N LYS A 99 0.96 10.98 6.52
CA LYS A 99 1.62 9.82 5.93
C LYS A 99 3.13 10.06 5.79
N VAL A 100 3.95 9.14 6.28
CA VAL A 100 5.43 9.18 6.19
C VAL A 100 5.96 7.83 5.71
N VAL A 101 7.26 7.74 5.42
CA VAL A 101 7.93 6.47 5.12
C VAL A 101 8.67 6.00 6.37
N PRO A 102 8.15 5.01 7.13
CA PRO A 102 8.84 4.48 8.30
C PRO A 102 10.08 3.66 7.90
N ASP A 103 10.83 3.20 8.90
CA ASP A 103 11.86 2.18 8.68
C ASP A 103 11.20 0.84 8.35
N ILE A 104 11.29 0.45 7.08
CA ILE A 104 10.61 -0.73 6.53
C ILE A 104 11.55 -1.56 5.66
N THR A 105 11.31 -2.87 5.65
CA THR A 105 11.84 -3.76 4.62
C THR A 105 10.85 -3.84 3.47
N LEU A 106 11.33 -3.55 2.26
CA LEU A 106 10.54 -3.60 1.05
C LEU A 106 10.77 -4.95 0.37
N THR A 107 9.72 -5.76 0.28
CA THR A 107 9.77 -7.04 -0.44
C THR A 107 9.54 -6.81 -1.94
N PRO A 108 9.91 -7.75 -2.83
CA PRO A 108 9.61 -7.63 -4.26
C PRO A 108 8.12 -7.41 -4.55
N LEU A 109 7.24 -8.06 -3.77
CA LEU A 109 5.79 -7.86 -3.89
C LEU A 109 5.38 -6.45 -3.45
N ALA A 110 5.92 -5.94 -2.34
CA ALA A 110 5.63 -4.58 -1.89
C ALA A 110 6.09 -3.52 -2.91
N LEU A 111 7.28 -3.70 -3.51
CA LEU A 111 7.77 -2.83 -4.59
C LEU A 111 6.86 -2.89 -5.83
N ALA A 112 6.42 -4.08 -6.23
CA ALA A 112 5.51 -4.24 -7.36
C ALA A 112 4.15 -3.56 -7.11
N VAL A 113 3.59 -3.70 -5.90
CA VAL A 113 2.34 -3.04 -5.51
C VAL A 113 2.51 -1.52 -5.51
N TRP A 114 3.59 -1.01 -4.91
CA TRP A 114 3.87 0.41 -4.93
C TRP A 114 4.00 0.95 -6.36
N PHE A 115 4.68 0.23 -7.26
CA PHE A 115 4.77 0.60 -8.67
C PHE A 115 3.42 0.51 -9.40
N MET A 116 2.55 -0.44 -9.08
CA MET A 116 1.22 -0.52 -9.70
C MET A 116 0.27 0.58 -9.22
N ASP A 117 0.46 1.09 -8.00
CA ASP A 117 -0.31 2.20 -7.45
C ASP A 117 0.17 3.54 -7.99
N ASP A 118 1.46 3.86 -7.78
CA ASP A 118 2.03 5.19 -8.01
C ASP A 118 3.14 5.20 -9.06
N GLY A 119 3.36 4.09 -9.77
CA GLY A 119 4.39 3.98 -10.79
C GLY A 119 3.92 4.40 -12.18
N SER A 120 4.86 4.83 -13.00
CA SER A 120 4.63 5.06 -14.43
C SER A 120 5.89 4.78 -15.24
N LYS A 121 5.73 4.61 -16.54
CA LYS A 121 6.83 4.42 -17.50
C LYS A 121 6.81 5.56 -18.51
N SER A 122 7.96 6.20 -18.72
CA SER A 122 8.19 7.08 -19.86
C SER A 122 9.48 6.69 -20.56
N HIS A 123 9.39 6.36 -21.85
CA HIS A 123 10.51 5.90 -22.67
C HIS A 123 11.32 4.78 -21.99
N ARG A 124 12.55 5.10 -21.59
CA ARG A 124 13.53 4.20 -20.99
C ARG A 124 13.61 4.35 -19.45
N ALA A 125 12.73 5.15 -18.86
CA ALA A 125 12.70 5.43 -17.43
C ALA A 125 11.39 4.96 -16.79
N LEU A 126 11.52 4.55 -15.53
CA LEU A 126 10.40 4.29 -14.63
C LEU A 126 10.36 5.40 -13.58
N TYR A 127 9.15 5.80 -13.22
CA TYR A 127 8.90 6.82 -12.22
C TYR A 127 8.05 6.21 -11.11
N LEU A 128 8.30 6.64 -9.88
CA LEU A 128 7.45 6.41 -8.72
C LEU A 128 7.01 7.79 -8.23
N ASN A 129 5.70 8.03 -8.23
CA ASN A 129 5.12 9.30 -7.81
C ASN A 129 5.10 9.37 -6.28
N THR A 130 6.03 10.13 -5.71
CA THR A 130 6.21 10.24 -4.26
C THR A 130 5.89 11.63 -3.72
N GLN A 131 5.12 12.43 -4.45
CA GLN A 131 4.82 13.83 -4.08
C GLN A 131 3.97 13.92 -2.79
N GLN A 132 3.33 12.83 -2.38
CA GLN A 132 2.62 12.74 -1.10
C GLN A 132 3.57 12.71 0.12
N PHE A 133 4.85 12.38 -0.09
CA PHE A 133 5.86 12.25 0.96
C PHE A 133 6.77 13.47 1.04
N GLU A 134 7.29 13.78 2.23
CA GLU A 134 8.28 14.84 2.41
C GLU A 134 9.65 14.46 1.83
N LEU A 135 10.52 15.44 1.61
CA LEU A 135 11.84 15.21 1.03
C LEU A 135 12.65 14.14 1.80
N GLN A 136 12.60 14.13 3.13
CA GLN A 136 13.32 13.13 3.93
C GLN A 136 12.80 11.71 3.68
N ASP A 137 11.49 11.55 3.54
CA ASP A 137 10.86 10.27 3.21
C ASP A 137 11.22 9.81 1.79
N GLN A 138 11.25 10.74 0.83
CA GLN A 138 11.70 10.46 -0.54
C GLN A 138 13.17 10.00 -0.59
N LEU A 139 14.04 10.66 0.18
CA LEU A 139 15.45 10.24 0.31
C LEU A 139 15.58 8.86 0.96
N ARG A 140 14.74 8.54 1.96
CA ARG A 140 14.69 7.20 2.56
C ARG A 140 14.28 6.15 1.53
N LEU A 141 13.29 6.44 0.67
CA LEU A 141 12.88 5.54 -0.40
C LEU A 141 14.01 5.26 -1.40
N LEU A 142 14.80 6.27 -1.77
CA LEU A 142 15.99 6.06 -2.60
C LEU A 142 17.01 5.14 -1.95
N GLU A 143 17.27 5.31 -0.65
CA GLU A 143 18.20 4.46 0.07
C GLU A 143 17.68 3.02 0.20
N ILE A 144 16.38 2.82 0.43
CA ILE A 144 15.74 1.50 0.44
C ILE A 144 15.91 0.81 -0.92
N LEU A 145 15.59 1.49 -2.02
CA LEU A 145 15.73 0.94 -3.38
C LEU A 145 17.18 0.55 -3.69
N LYS A 146 18.14 1.38 -3.30
CA LYS A 146 19.55 1.13 -3.51
C LYS A 146 20.05 -0.04 -2.66
N THR A 147 19.76 -0.05 -1.36
CA THR A 147 20.31 -1.04 -0.42
C THR A 147 19.65 -2.41 -0.53
N GLN A 148 18.34 -2.47 -0.79
CA GLN A 148 17.60 -3.73 -0.80
C GLN A 148 17.48 -4.35 -2.21
N PHE A 149 17.56 -3.55 -3.27
CA PHE A 149 17.39 -4.02 -4.65
C PHE A 149 18.54 -3.65 -5.60
N GLY A 150 19.53 -2.87 -5.16
CA GLY A 150 20.57 -2.36 -6.06
C GLY A 150 20.03 -1.40 -7.12
N ILE A 151 18.83 -0.85 -6.93
CA ILE A 151 18.19 0.05 -7.89
C ILE A 151 18.70 1.47 -7.63
N HIS A 152 19.44 2.01 -8.59
CA HIS A 152 19.91 3.39 -8.57
C HIS A 152 18.84 4.30 -9.18
N ALA A 153 18.33 5.24 -8.38
CA ALA A 153 17.33 6.22 -8.78
C ALA A 153 17.70 7.61 -8.26
N THR A 154 17.07 8.64 -8.81
CA THR A 154 17.25 10.05 -8.42
C THR A 154 15.90 10.71 -8.21
N LEU A 155 15.85 11.76 -7.39
CA LEU A 155 14.67 12.62 -7.34
C LEU A 155 14.53 13.38 -8.66
N ASN A 156 13.31 13.46 -9.17
CA ASN A 156 12.98 14.33 -10.29
C ASN A 156 12.38 15.62 -9.70
N PRO A 157 13.01 16.80 -9.87
CA PRO A 157 12.56 18.03 -9.23
C PRO A 157 11.16 18.50 -9.64
N GLY A 158 10.60 17.98 -10.74
CA GLY A 158 9.26 18.36 -11.21
C GLY A 158 9.23 19.73 -11.86
#